data_AF-A0A650AZH8-F1
#
_entry.id   AF-A0A650AZH8-F1
#
_cell.length_a   1.000
_cell.length_b   1.000
_cell.length_c   1.000
_cell.angle_alpha   90.00
_cell.angle_beta   90.00
_cell.angle_gamma   90.00
#
_symmetry.space_group_name_H-M   'P 1'
#
loop_
_entity.id
_entity.type
_entity.pdbx_description
1 polymer ?
#
loop_
_entity_poly.entity_id
_entity_poly.type
_entity_poly.pdbx_seq_one_letter_code
_entity_poly.pdbx_strand_id
1 'polypeptide(L)'
;MPTIKQLIRNARQPIRNVTKSPALRGCPQRRGTCTRVYSQEHSVVLVRGGRVKDLPGVRYHIVRGTLDAVGVKDRQQGRSSAL
;
A
#
# COMPACT_ATOMS: atom_id res chain seq x y z
N MET A 1 2.20 36.42 -18.32
CA MET A 1 1.25 36.58 -17.18
C MET A 1 -0.17 36.49 -17.74
N PRO A 2 -1.05 35.59 -17.25
CA PRO A 2 -2.38 35.43 -17.83
C PRO A 2 -3.29 36.60 -17.44
N THR A 3 -4.17 36.99 -18.36
CA THR A 3 -5.16 38.06 -18.17
C THR A 3 -6.40 37.55 -17.43
N ILE A 4 -7.11 38.44 -16.73
CA ILE A 4 -8.35 38.09 -15.99
C ILE A 4 -9.40 37.46 -16.92
N LYS A 5 -9.57 37.98 -18.15
CA LYS A 5 -10.48 37.40 -19.16
C LYS A 5 -10.09 35.99 -19.62
N GLN A 6 -8.83 35.57 -19.46
CA GLN A 6 -8.42 34.18 -19.72
C GLN A 6 -8.85 33.25 -18.58
N LEU A 7 -8.75 33.71 -17.33
CA LEU A 7 -9.18 32.94 -16.16
C LEU A 7 -10.70 32.81 -16.05
N ILE A 8 -11.44 33.84 -16.48
CA ILE A 8 -12.91 33.80 -16.57
C ILE A 8 -13.37 32.78 -17.62
N ARG A 9 -12.67 32.70 -18.76
CA ARG A 9 -13.02 31.76 -19.84
C ARG A 9 -12.55 30.33 -19.55
N ASN A 10 -11.35 30.16 -19.01
CA ASN A 10 -10.76 28.87 -18.65
C ASN A 10 -10.17 28.93 -17.23
N ALA A 11 -10.91 28.38 -16.27
CA ALA A 11 -10.45 28.28 -14.89
C ALA A 11 -9.22 27.36 -14.79
N ARG A 12 -8.30 27.69 -13.88
CA ARG A 12 -7.17 26.80 -13.56
C ARG A 12 -7.68 25.53 -12.92
N GLN A 13 -7.29 24.39 -13.49
CA GLN A 13 -7.59 23.10 -12.88
C GLN A 13 -6.56 22.80 -11.80
N PRO A 14 -6.98 22.28 -10.63
CA PRO A 14 -6.05 21.84 -9.60
C PRO A 14 -5.24 20.64 -10.11
N ILE A 15 -3.97 20.57 -9.75
CA ILE A 15 -3.12 19.42 -10.06
C ILE A 15 -3.66 18.22 -9.26
N ARG A 16 -4.01 17.15 -9.97
CA ARG A 16 -4.51 15.91 -9.36
C ARG A 16 -3.33 15.05 -8.92
N ASN A 17 -3.21 14.82 -7.61
CA ASN A 17 -2.22 13.89 -7.06
C ASN A 17 -2.83 12.48 -6.97
N VAL A 18 -2.15 11.49 -7.57
CA VAL A 18 -2.57 10.08 -7.49
C VAL A 18 -1.93 9.42 -6.27
N THR A 19 -2.72 8.67 -5.50
CA THR A 19 -2.20 7.92 -4.36
C THR A 19 -1.27 6.80 -4.81
N LYS A 20 -0.14 6.63 -4.13
CA LYS A 20 0.78 5.52 -4.40
C LYS A 20 0.19 4.15 -4.03
N SER A 21 -0.87 4.12 -3.20
CA SER A 21 -1.49 2.93 -2.60
C SER A 21 -3.01 2.82 -2.89
N PRO A 22 -3.44 2.69 -4.16
CA PRO A 22 -4.87 2.70 -4.54
C PRO A 22 -5.73 1.61 -3.88
N ALA A 23 -5.22 0.38 -3.72
CA ALA A 23 -5.95 -0.73 -3.11
C ALA A 23 -6.36 -0.50 -1.64
N LEU A 24 -5.72 0.43 -0.92
CA LEU A 24 -6.06 0.73 0.47
C LEU A 24 -7.28 1.64 0.61
N ARG A 25 -7.66 2.39 -0.45
CA ARG A 25 -8.81 3.33 -0.43
C ARG A 25 -8.83 4.24 0.81
N GLY A 26 -7.65 4.74 1.24
CA GLY A 26 -7.51 5.62 2.40
C GLY A 26 -7.38 4.92 3.76
N CYS A 27 -7.60 3.61 3.84
CA CYS A 27 -7.40 2.85 5.08
C CYS A 27 -5.90 2.64 5.38
N PRO A 28 -5.48 2.61 6.66
CA PRO A 28 -4.09 2.36 7.02
C PRO A 28 -3.64 0.93 6.67
N GLN A 29 -4.55 -0.04 6.84
CA GLN A 29 -4.32 -1.46 6.59
C GLN A 29 -5.58 -2.08 5.97
N ARG A 30 -5.42 -3.14 5.18
CA ARG A 30 -6.54 -3.82 4.53
C ARG A 30 -6.36 -5.33 4.54
N ARG A 31 -7.41 -6.04 4.94
CA ARG A 31 -7.46 -7.51 4.88
C ARG A 31 -7.59 -7.98 3.43
N GLY A 32 -6.88 -9.04 3.06
CA GLY A 32 -6.94 -9.68 1.76
C GLY A 32 -6.66 -11.18 1.87
N THR A 33 -6.98 -11.92 0.81
CA THR A 33 -6.70 -13.36 0.69
C THR A 33 -5.58 -13.59 -0.32
N CYS A 34 -4.69 -14.52 -0.01
CA CYS A 34 -3.63 -14.94 -0.90
C CYS A 34 -4.19 -15.80 -2.03
N THR A 35 -4.08 -15.32 -3.27
CA THR A 35 -4.58 -16.02 -4.46
C THR A 35 -3.57 -17.02 -5.06
N ARG A 36 -2.27 -16.86 -4.81
CA ARG A 36 -1.22 -17.77 -5.29
C ARG A 36 0.02 -17.69 -4.42
N VAL A 37 0.23 -18.66 -3.53
CA VAL A 37 1.40 -18.74 -2.62
C VAL A 37 1.87 -20.18 -2.46
N TYR A 38 3.20 -20.37 -2.34
CA TYR A 38 3.88 -21.68 -2.27
C TYR A 38 3.55 -22.57 -1.06
N SER A 39 2.87 -22.09 -0.02
CA SER A 39 2.62 -22.88 1.21
C SER A 39 1.15 -23.19 1.48
N GLN A 40 0.21 -22.29 1.16
CA GLN A 40 -1.23 -22.43 1.46
C GLN A 40 -2.05 -21.56 0.50
N GLU A 41 -3.07 -22.13 -0.14
CA GLU A 41 -4.07 -21.35 -0.88
C GLU A 41 -5.08 -20.75 0.11
N HIS A 42 -5.52 -19.50 -0.13
CA HIS A 42 -6.54 -18.79 0.66
C HIS A 42 -6.18 -18.27 2.05
N SER A 43 -4.90 -18.21 2.43
CA SER A 43 -4.52 -17.56 3.70
C SER A 43 -4.96 -16.10 3.75
N VAL A 44 -5.52 -15.69 4.89
CA VAL A 44 -6.01 -14.35 5.16
C VAL A 44 -4.88 -13.53 5.76
N VAL A 45 -4.55 -12.43 5.10
CA VAL A 45 -3.42 -11.58 5.47
C VAL A 45 -3.85 -10.12 5.60
N LEU A 46 -3.10 -9.39 6.41
CA LEU A 46 -3.27 -7.95 6.57
C LEU A 46 -2.19 -7.24 5.75
N VAL A 47 -2.61 -6.28 4.93
CA VAL A 47 -1.74 -5.59 3.98
C VAL A 47 -1.61 -4.12 4.36
N ARG A 48 -0.37 -3.62 4.36
CA ARG A 48 -0.04 -2.19 4.55
C ARG A 48 0.62 -1.60 3.31
N GLY A 49 0.59 -0.28 3.20
CA GLY A 49 1.27 0.46 2.14
C GLY A 49 2.78 0.44 2.30
N GLY A 50 3.51 0.35 1.19
CA GLY A 50 4.96 0.49 1.15
C GLY A 50 5.51 -0.15 -0.12
N ARG A 51 6.26 0.63 -0.89
CA ARG A 51 6.82 0.18 -2.16
C ARG A 51 8.16 -0.52 -1.90
N VAL A 52 8.30 -1.73 -2.43
CA VAL A 52 9.60 -2.39 -2.49
C VAL A 52 10.42 -1.69 -3.58
N LYS A 53 11.58 -1.13 -3.22
CA LYS A 53 12.40 -0.33 -4.14
C LYS A 53 12.89 -1.16 -5.33
N ASP A 54 13.28 -2.41 -5.07
CA ASP A 54 13.93 -3.28 -6.03
C ASP A 54 12.95 -4.01 -6.96
N LEU A 55 11.67 -4.09 -6.59
CA LEU A 55 10.65 -4.85 -7.34
C LEU A 55 9.62 -3.91 -7.98
N PRO A 56 9.62 -3.75 -9.31
CA PRO A 56 8.57 -3.00 -9.99
C PRO A 56 7.23 -3.74 -9.85
N GLY A 57 6.16 -2.98 -9.58
CA GLY A 57 4.81 -3.53 -9.39
C GLY A 57 4.45 -3.90 -7.94
N VAL A 58 5.44 -4.10 -7.05
CA VAL A 58 5.18 -4.45 -5.64
C VAL A 58 5.04 -3.18 -4.78
N ARG A 59 3.79 -2.80 -4.50
CA ARG A 59 3.43 -1.55 -3.79
C ARG A 59 2.96 -1.73 -2.34
N TYR A 60 2.92 -2.98 -1.87
CA TYR A 60 2.33 -3.36 -0.61
C TYR A 60 3.20 -4.36 0.15
N HIS A 61 3.09 -4.33 1.47
CA HIS A 61 3.71 -5.31 2.36
C HIS A 61 2.66 -6.04 3.19
N ILE A 62 2.92 -7.31 3.45
CA ILE A 62 2.16 -8.10 4.42
C ILE A 62 2.64 -7.73 5.83
N VAL A 63 1.70 -7.48 6.74
CA VAL A 63 1.97 -7.38 8.18
C VAL A 63 2.12 -8.80 8.71
N ARG A 64 3.31 -9.13 9.21
CA ARG A 64 3.61 -10.43 9.82
C ARG A 64 3.20 -10.37 11.29
N GLY A 65 2.89 -11.49 11.94
CA GLY A 65 2.40 -11.53 13.32
C GLY A 65 0.89 -11.33 13.49
N THR A 66 0.15 -11.17 12.38
CA THR A 66 -1.31 -11.00 12.38
C THR A 66 -2.00 -11.97 11.42
N LEU A 67 -3.21 -12.41 11.76
CA LEU A 67 -4.00 -13.40 11.01
C LEU A 67 -3.17 -14.67 10.72
N ASP A 68 -3.12 -15.14 9.46
CA ASP A 68 -2.42 -16.37 9.09
C ASP A 68 -0.91 -16.13 8.80
N ALA A 69 -0.46 -14.87 8.82
CA ALA A 69 0.93 -14.53 8.57
C ALA A 69 1.75 -14.63 9.86
N VAL A 70 2.37 -15.79 10.09
CA VAL A 70 3.19 -16.04 11.28
C VAL A 70 4.44 -15.13 11.33
N GLY A 71 4.85 -14.77 12.55
CA GLY A 71 6.09 -14.02 12.80
C GLY A 71 7.35 -14.76 12.37
N VAL A 72 8.44 -14.01 12.19
CA VAL A 72 9.74 -14.58 11.80
C VAL A 72 10.43 -15.20 13.00
N LYS A 73 10.73 -16.49 12.93
CA LYS A 73 11.47 -17.22 13.98
C LYS A 73 12.87 -16.62 14.19
N ASP A 74 13.33 -16.65 15.44
CA ASP A 74 14.69 -16.28 15.87
C ASP A 74 15.17 -14.87 15.54
N ARG A 75 14.25 -13.94 15.23
CA ARG A 75 14.61 -12.53 15.02
C ARG A 75 14.89 -11.84 16.36
N GLN A 76 16.13 -11.37 16.55
CA GLN A 76 16.53 -10.71 17.80
C GLN A 76 16.35 -9.18 17.80
N GLN A 77 16.33 -8.53 16.63
CA GLN A 77 16.21 -7.06 16.52
C GLN A 77 15.01 -6.65 15.64
N GLY A 78 14.37 -5.53 15.97
CA GLY A 78 13.23 -4.99 15.21
C GLY A 78 11.97 -5.86 15.30
N ARG A 79 11.77 -6.53 16.44
CA ARG A 79 10.70 -7.52 16.67
C ARG A 79 9.29 -6.96 16.41
N SER A 80 9.04 -5.71 16.79
CA SER A 80 7.74 -5.04 16.62
C SER A 80 7.38 -4.66 15.19
N SER A 81 8.34 -4.57 14.27
CA SER A 81 8.06 -4.23 12.86
C SER A 81 7.61 -5.42 12.01
N ALA A 82 7.73 -6.63 12.58
CA ALA A 82 7.29 -7.90 12.01
C ALA A 82 6.22 -8.59 12.89
N LEU A 83 5.67 -7.86 13.87
CA LEU A 83 4.44 -8.20 14.60
C LEU A 83 3.22 -7.54 13.93
#